data_AF-A0A1S8ADN0-F1
#
_entry.id   AF-A0A1S8ADN0-F1
#
_cell.length_a   1.000
_cell.length_b   1.000
_cell.length_c   1.000
_cell.angle_alpha   90.00
_cell.angle_beta   90.00
_cell.angle_gamma   90.00
#
_symmetry.space_group_name_H-M   'P 1'
#
loop_
_entity.id
_entity.type
_entity.pdbx_description
1 polymer ?
#
loop_
_entity_poly.entity_id
_entity_poly.type
_entity_poly.pdbx_seq_one_letter_code
_entity_poly.pdbx_strand_id
1 'polypeptide(L)' 'LKCINVGLLCVQEDPNDRPTMSDVVIMLGSEAVNLASPKRPAFVVRRGSSSSASTFNKPESNNELTHSLEGR' A
#
# COMPACT_ATOMS: atom_id res chain seq x y z
N LEU A 1 -6.57 -6.76 14.57
CA LEU A 1 -5.51 -5.76 14.26
C LEU A 1 -4.25 -6.36 13.61
N LYS A 2 -4.02 -7.68 13.73
CA LYS A 2 -2.82 -8.35 13.19
C LYS A 2 -2.58 -8.13 11.71
N CYS A 3 -3.58 -8.42 10.86
CA CYS A 3 -3.44 -8.29 9.41
C CYS A 3 -3.15 -6.84 8.97
N ILE A 4 -3.64 -5.84 9.72
CA ILE A 4 -3.35 -4.43 9.45
C ILE A 4 -1.87 -4.15 9.73
N ASN A 5 -1.35 -4.58 10.88
CA ASN A 5 0.07 -4.39 11.20
C ASN A 5 0.98 -5.12 10.21
N VAL A 6 0.65 -6.36 9.84
CA VAL A 6 1.39 -7.13 8.83
C VAL A 6 1.33 -6.41 7.47
N GLY A 7 0.15 -5.96 7.04
CA GLY A 7 -0.02 -5.22 5.78
C GLY A 7 0.77 -3.91 5.76
N LEU A 8 0.84 -3.20 6.87
CA LEU A 8 1.65 -1.99 7.01
C LEU A 8 3.17 -2.29 6.95
N LEU A 9 3.63 -3.40 7.54
CA LEU A 9 5.03 -3.85 7.45
C LEU A 9 5.42 -4.24 6.01
N CYS A 10 4.50 -4.79 5.20
CA CYS A 10 4.77 -5.15 3.81
C CYS A 10 5.01 -3.94 2.89
N VAL A 11 4.52 -2.75 3.26
CA VAL A 11 4.61 -1.52 2.46
C VAL A 11 5.58 -0.50 3.05
N GLN A 12 6.51 -0.96 3.87
CA GLN A 12 7.56 -0.11 4.44
C GLN A 12 8.41 0.53 3.34
N GLU A 13 8.83 1.77 3.58
CA GLU A 13 9.67 2.54 2.66
C GLU A 13 11.01 1.85 2.42
N ASP A 14 11.72 1.52 3.50
CA ASP A 14 12.94 0.73 3.44
C ASP A 14 12.61 -0.72 3.09
N PRO A 15 13.14 -1.27 1.97
CA PRO A 15 12.95 -2.67 1.61
C PRO A 15 13.42 -3.65 2.67
N ASN A 16 14.42 -3.29 3.47
CA ASN A 16 14.98 -4.15 4.52
C ASN A 16 14.03 -4.30 5.72
N ASP A 17 13.07 -3.38 5.89
CA ASP A 17 12.04 -3.48 6.92
C ASP A 17 10.86 -4.38 6.51
N ARG A 18 10.79 -4.79 5.24
CA ARG A 18 9.68 -5.60 4.74
C ARG A 18 9.88 -7.07 5.16
N PRO A 19 8.88 -7.72 5.76
CA PRO A 19 8.99 -9.12 6.14
C PRO A 19 9.11 -10.00 4.90
N THR A 20 9.80 -11.13 5.01
CA THR A 20 9.78 -12.13 3.95
C THR A 20 8.41 -12.80 3.88
N MET A 21 8.08 -13.43 2.75
CA MET A 21 6.80 -14.15 2.64
C MET A 21 6.67 -15.28 3.67
N SER A 22 7.78 -15.90 4.06
CA SER A 22 7.81 -16.89 5.14
C SER A 22 7.45 -16.27 6.49
N ASP A 23 8.01 -15.10 6.80
CA ASP A 23 7.68 -14.37 8.03
C ASP A 23 6.21 -13.97 8.05
N VAL A 24 5.66 -13.50 6.93
CA VAL A 24 4.24 -13.13 6.80
C VAL A 24 3.32 -14.31 7.15
N VAL A 25 3.62 -15.52 6.67
CA VAL A 25 2.84 -16.72 6.99
C VAL A 25 2.92 -17.04 8.48
N ILE A 26 4.10 -16.97 9.08
CA ILE A 26 4.30 -17.21 10.53
C ILE A 26 3.55 -16.16 11.36
N MET A 27 3.66 -14.89 10.98
CA MET A 27 3.00 -13.76 11.62
C MET A 27 1.48 -13.93 11.57
N LEU A 28 0.91 -14.38 10.45
CA LEU A 28 -0.53 -14.58 10.32
C LEU A 28 -1.04 -15.85 11.02
N GLY A 29 -0.25 -16.94 10.99
CA GLY A 29 -0.66 -18.24 11.52
C GLY A 29 -0.43 -18.47 13.01
N SER A 30 0.46 -17.70 13.65
CA SER A 30 0.76 -17.86 15.07
C SER A 30 -0.14 -16.95 15.92
N GLU A 31 -0.65 -17.38 17.07
CA GLU A 31 -1.41 -16.46 17.95
C GLU A 31 -0.51 -15.45 18.68
N ALA A 32 0.69 -15.86 19.11
CA ALA A 32 1.54 -15.10 20.05
C ALA A 32 2.76 -14.39 19.43
N VAL A 33 2.66 -13.91 18.19
CA VAL A 33 3.76 -13.15 17.57
C VAL A 33 3.70 -11.68 18.00
N ASN A 34 4.73 -11.23 18.72
CA ASN A 34 4.97 -9.81 18.97
C ASN A 34 5.47 -9.14 17.68
N LEU A 35 4.53 -8.53 16.97
CA LEU A 35 4.82 -7.77 15.77
C LEU A 35 5.46 -6.43 16.14
N ALA A 36 6.58 -6.10 15.49
CA ALA A 36 7.11 -4.75 15.54
C ALA A 36 6.06 -3.75 15.05
N SER A 37 5.98 -2.58 15.68
CA SER A 37 5.10 -1.52 15.19
C SER A 37 5.63 -1.01 13.85
N PRO A 38 4.78 -0.96 12.80
CA PRO A 38 5.19 -0.42 11.51
C PRO A 38 5.65 1.03 11.66
N LYS A 39 6.64 1.42 10.86
CA LYS A 39 7.09 2.83 10.83
C LYS A 39 6.00 3.66 10.18
N ARG A 40 6.03 4.97 10.40
CA ARG A 40 5.10 5.88 9.74
C ARG A 40 5.30 5.74 8.21
N PRO A 41 4.25 5.46 7.42
CA PRO A 41 4.38 5.34 5.98
C PRO A 41 4.95 6.64 5.41
N ALA A 42 5.92 6.55 4.49
CA ALA A 42 6.50 7.71 3.81
C ALA A 42 5.44 8.57 3.12
N PHE A 43 4.36 7.92 2.65
CA PHE A 43 3.28 8.54 1.89
C PHE A 43 1.99 8.61 2.70
N VAL A 44 2.01 9.34 3.81
CA VAL A 44 0.75 9.87 4.33
C VAL A 44 0.41 11.10 3.48
N VAL A 45 -0.34 10.93 2.39
CA VAL A 45 -1.06 12.07 1.81
C VAL A 45 -2.00 12.54 2.89
N ARG A 46 -1.58 13.58 3.62
CA ARG A 46 -2.49 14.38 4.39
C ARG A 46 -3.44 14.96 3.36
N ARG A 47 -4.61 14.33 3.20
CA ARG A 47 -5.78 15.04 2.67
C ARG A 47 -5.90 16.26 3.58
N GLY A 48 -5.39 17.39 3.12
CA GLY A 48 -5.38 18.61 3.90
C GLY A 48 -6.82 18.85 4.33
N SER A 49 -7.04 19.09 5.62
CA SER A 49 -8.21 19.85 6.04
C SER A 49 -8.01 21.28 5.51
N SER A 50 -8.13 21.44 4.19
CA SER A 50 -8.34 22.75 3.59
C SER A 50 -9.84 22.93 3.61
N SER A 51 -10.31 23.76 4.53
CA SER A 51 -11.64 24.37 4.53
C SER A 51 -11.79 25.35 3.35
N SER A 52 -11.47 24.88 2.16
CA SER A 52 -11.58 25.63 0.91
C SER A 52 -11.91 24.60 -0.14
N ALA A 53 -13.16 24.62 -0.60
CA ALA A 53 -13.63 23.81 -1.71
C ALA A 53 -12.66 23.97 -2.87
N SER A 54 -11.75 23.00 -3.02
CA SER A 54 -10.88 22.88 -4.17
C SER A 54 -11.50 21.79 -5.02
N THR A 55 -11.95 22.19 -6.20
CA THR A 55 -12.42 21.29 -7.24
C THR A 55 -11.39 20.18 -7.42
N PHE A 56 -11.74 18.98 -7.01
CA PHE A 56 -10.95 17.79 -7.29
C PHE A 56 -11.01 17.57 -8.80
N ASN A 57 -10.02 18.06 -9.54
CA ASN A 57 -9.75 17.57 -10.88
C ASN A 57 -9.25 16.14 -10.71
N LYS A 58 -10.19 15.19 -10.68
CA LYS A 58 -9.92 13.76 -10.81
C LYS A 58 -9.17 13.59 -12.13
N PRO A 59 -7.92 13.11 -12.18
CA PRO A 59 -7.41 12.56 -13.41
C PRO A 59 -8.25 11.30 -13.67
N GLU A 60 -9.20 11.39 -14.60
CA GLU A 60 -9.75 10.21 -15.23
C GLU A 60 -8.57 9.39 -15.76
N SER A 61 -8.39 8.19 -15.21
CA SER A 61 -7.54 7.19 -15.84
C SER A 61 -8.30 6.76 -17.08
N ASN A 62 -7.90 7.31 -18.23
CA ASN A 62 -8.30 6.76 -19.51
C ASN A 62 -7.54 5.45 -19.66
N ASN A 63 -8.18 4.31 -19.37
CA ASN A 63 -7.64 3.02 -19.73
C ASN A 63 -7.70 2.90 -21.26
N GLU A 64 -6.66 3.38 -21.95
CA GLU A 64 -6.53 3.18 -23.38
C GLU A 64 -6.28 1.69 -23.66
N LEU A 65 -7.31 1.01 -24.17
CA LEU A 65 -7.20 -0.33 -24.75
C LEU A 65 -6.31 -0.23 -26.00
N THR A 66 -5.05 -0.64 -25.88
CA THR A 66 -4.15 -0.78 -27.03
C THR A 66 -4.61 -1.98 -27.86
N HIS A 67 -5.32 -1.74 -28.96
CA HIS A 67 -5.61 -2.79 -29.95
C HIS A 67 -4.34 -3.01 -30.78
N SER A 68 -3.68 -4.15 -30.61
CA SER A 68 -2.59 -4.57 -31.50
C SER A 68 -3.16 -4.78 -32.90
N LEU A 69 -2.68 -4.01 -33.89
CA LEU A 69 -3.03 -4.23 -35.29
C LEU A 69 -2.22 -5.43 -35.78
N GLU A 70 -2.89 -6.57 -35.92
CA GLU A 70 -2.31 -7.79 -36.49
C GLU A 70 -2.01 -7.56 -37.97
N GLY A 71 -0.72 -7.65 -38.32
CA GLY A 71 -0.22 -7.43 -39.66
C GLY A 71 -0.65 -8.53 -40.64
N ARG A 72 -0.98 -8.12 -41.87
CA ARG A 72 -1.09 -9.01 -43.02
C ARG A 72 -0.37 -8.40 -44.20
#